data_AF-A0A951GRG5-F1
#
_entry.id   AF-A0A951GRG5-F1
#
_cell.length_a   1.000
_cell.length_b   1.000
_cell.length_c   1.000
_cell.angle_alpha   90.00
_cell.angle_beta   90.00
_cell.angle_gamma   90.00
#
_symmetry.space_group_name_H-M   'P 1'
#
loop_
_entity.id
_entity.type
_entity.pdbx_description
1 polymer ?
#
loop_
_entity_poly.entity_id
_entity_poly.type
_entity_poly.pdbx_seq_one_letter_code
_entity_poly.pdbx_strand_id
1 'polypeptide(L)'
;MPDDSSPATPSGAASPGRLGDATVARFLDNTRSNPASYREVAALLAADGYTIPDAHQAALSPATGDNQPSAADRPAPPLPPHLKAMTNQLLLSGMSKDQVAAAVAAEGYTYAEPLSGDELVHNAKFAINTAEASEYHIDLGASALTAPIEGVIEVQQVAADFASKVGLPAPMANGLVQKVIETGQAVSRMSDADKTIWAQSQTAQLGRIFKTPEAVNQARANIDWLFKSVGDNAFVTAMQANGSLSDALVFSTLANWSANLKEWSESHPSRKGKSS
;
A
#
# COMPACT_ATOMS: atom_id res chain seq x y z
N MET A 1 60.26 22.63 -12.25
CA MET A 1 59.24 21.80 -11.61
C MET A 1 57.91 22.52 -11.73
N PRO A 2 57.00 22.09 -12.61
CA PRO A 2 55.62 22.54 -12.58
C PRO A 2 54.79 21.58 -11.73
N ASP A 3 54.04 22.12 -10.77
CA ASP A 3 53.07 21.37 -9.96
C ASP A 3 51.91 20.92 -10.85
N ASP A 4 51.80 19.61 -11.01
CA ASP A 4 50.71 18.92 -11.70
C ASP A 4 49.66 18.57 -10.63
N SER A 5 48.64 19.41 -10.49
CA SER A 5 47.50 19.17 -9.58
C SER A 5 46.22 19.11 -10.40
N SER A 6 45.99 17.95 -11.01
CA SER A 6 44.66 17.58 -11.50
C SER A 6 43.73 17.32 -10.31
N PRO A 7 42.52 17.91 -10.25
CA PRO A 7 41.55 17.57 -9.22
C PRO A 7 41.07 16.12 -9.44
N ALA A 8 41.35 15.26 -8.47
CA ALA A 8 40.81 13.90 -8.43
C ALA A 8 39.28 13.96 -8.48
N THR A 9 38.69 13.44 -9.57
CA THR A 9 37.26 13.20 -9.65
C THR A 9 36.93 12.08 -8.65
N PRO A 10 36.06 12.29 -7.65
CA PRO A 10 35.62 11.18 -6.81
C PRO A 10 34.85 10.17 -7.67
N SER A 11 35.52 9.06 -8.01
CA SER A 11 34.91 7.90 -8.64
C SER A 11 34.05 7.19 -7.60
N GLY A 12 32.75 7.31 -7.77
CA GLY A 12 31.76 6.72 -6.88
C GLY A 12 30.40 7.41 -7.00
N ALA A 13 29.95 7.68 -8.23
CA ALA A 13 28.57 8.07 -8.46
C ALA A 13 27.68 6.90 -8.01
N ALA A 14 27.06 7.04 -6.84
CA ALA A 14 25.97 6.18 -6.43
C ALA A 14 24.93 6.18 -7.57
N SER A 15 24.60 4.99 -8.07
CA SER A 15 23.47 4.87 -8.97
C SER A 15 22.23 5.44 -8.27
N PRO A 16 21.47 6.35 -8.90
CA PRO A 16 20.27 6.90 -8.28
C PRO A 16 19.31 5.74 -8.02
N GLY A 17 19.06 5.45 -6.74
CA GLY A 17 18.06 4.46 -6.32
C GLY A 17 18.54 3.24 -5.53
N ARG A 18 19.84 3.07 -5.26
CA ARG A 18 20.31 2.03 -4.32
C ARG A 18 20.72 2.62 -2.97
N LEU A 19 20.11 2.13 -1.89
CA LEU A 19 20.57 2.40 -0.53
C LEU A 19 22.04 1.98 -0.38
N GLY A 20 22.87 2.84 0.20
CA GLY A 20 24.26 2.49 0.50
C GLY A 20 24.36 1.52 1.68
N ASP A 21 25.45 0.74 1.76
CA ASP A 21 25.66 -0.30 2.78
C ASP A 21 25.52 0.24 4.23
N ALA A 22 25.94 1.48 4.48
CA ALA A 22 25.79 2.14 5.78
C ALA A 22 24.31 2.43 6.14
N THR A 23 23.45 2.62 5.13
CA THR A 23 22.01 2.82 5.31
C THR A 23 21.31 1.48 5.56
N VAL A 24 21.72 0.43 4.85
CA VAL A 24 21.26 -0.95 5.08
C VAL A 24 21.62 -1.42 6.49
N ALA A 25 22.86 -1.18 6.93
CA ALA A 25 23.31 -1.49 8.30
C ALA A 25 22.44 -0.79 9.36
N ARG A 26 22.22 0.51 9.19
CA ARG A 26 21.41 1.30 10.14
C ARG A 26 19.94 0.85 10.18
N PHE A 27 19.40 0.43 9.04
CA PHE A 27 18.04 -0.12 8.93
C PHE A 27 17.89 -1.45 9.68
N LEU A 28 18.90 -2.31 9.60
CA LEU A 28 18.94 -3.57 10.34
C LEU A 28 19.16 -3.35 11.85
N ASP A 29 20.01 -2.41 12.25
CA ASP A 29 20.20 -2.09 13.67
C ASP A 29 18.92 -1.56 14.35
N ASN A 30 18.12 -0.76 13.65
CA ASN A 30 16.86 -0.21 14.17
C ASN A 30 15.75 -1.27 14.34
N THR A 31 15.78 -2.35 13.55
CA THR A 31 14.78 -3.44 13.62
C THR A 31 15.21 -4.57 14.57
N ARG A 32 16.45 -4.54 15.06
CA ARG A 32 17.07 -5.59 15.89
C ARG A 32 16.36 -5.89 17.21
N SER A 33 15.60 -4.93 17.74
CA SER A 33 14.82 -5.08 18.97
C SER A 33 13.59 -6.00 18.80
N ASN A 34 13.17 -6.28 17.57
CA ASN A 34 12.09 -7.22 17.24
C ASN A 34 12.60 -8.34 16.31
N PRO A 35 12.87 -9.55 16.84
CA PRO A 35 13.50 -10.63 16.07
C PRO A 35 12.69 -11.13 14.86
N ALA A 36 11.37 -11.04 14.90
CA ALA A 36 10.50 -11.45 13.79
C ALA A 36 10.61 -10.44 12.62
N SER A 37 10.45 -9.15 12.94
CA SER A 37 10.57 -8.07 11.96
C SER A 37 11.98 -7.93 11.40
N TYR A 38 13.01 -8.13 12.23
CA TYR A 38 14.42 -8.09 11.80
C TYR A 38 14.74 -9.11 10.71
N ARG A 39 14.26 -10.35 10.86
CA ARG A 39 14.52 -11.43 9.90
C ARG A 39 13.79 -11.22 8.59
N GLU A 40 12.54 -10.78 8.65
CA GLU A 40 11.72 -10.50 7.47
C GLU A 40 12.30 -9.33 6.67
N VAL A 41 12.69 -8.26 7.37
CA VAL A 41 13.34 -7.09 6.76
C VAL A 41 14.68 -7.44 6.12
N ALA A 42 15.52 -8.24 6.79
CA ALA A 42 16.79 -8.68 6.22
C ALA A 42 16.60 -9.58 4.99
N ALA A 43 15.58 -10.43 4.98
CA ALA A 43 15.26 -11.30 3.84
C ALA A 43 14.79 -10.49 2.63
N LEU A 44 13.95 -9.46 2.84
CA LEU A 44 13.50 -8.56 1.79
C LEU A 44 14.66 -7.76 1.18
N LEU A 45 15.54 -7.20 2.02
CA LEU A 45 16.73 -6.49 1.54
C LEU A 45 17.67 -7.38 0.73
N ALA A 46 17.87 -8.63 1.18
CA ALA A 46 18.70 -9.59 0.45
C ALA A 46 18.05 -9.99 -0.89
N ALA A 47 16.73 -10.16 -0.93
CA ALA A 47 15.98 -10.46 -2.16
C ALA A 47 16.08 -9.33 -3.20
N ASP A 48 16.14 -8.07 -2.74
CA ASP A 48 16.37 -6.88 -3.59
C ASP A 48 17.86 -6.67 -3.96
N GLY A 49 18.72 -7.62 -3.57
CA GLY A 49 20.13 -7.66 -3.92
C GLY A 49 21.01 -6.67 -3.14
N TYR A 50 20.58 -6.27 -1.94
CA TYR A 50 21.41 -5.51 -1.01
C TYR A 50 22.36 -6.43 -0.23
N THR A 51 23.60 -5.97 -0.03
CA THR A 51 24.58 -6.67 0.80
C THR A 51 24.22 -6.46 2.28
N ILE A 52 23.92 -7.55 2.98
CA ILE A 52 23.70 -7.52 4.42
C ILE A 52 25.07 -7.48 5.12
N PRO A 53 25.37 -6.49 5.97
CA PRO A 53 26.66 -6.40 6.64
C PRO A 53 26.91 -7.62 7.53
N ASP A 54 28.17 -8.05 7.63
CA ASP A 54 28.57 -9.27 8.35
C ASP A 54 28.12 -9.28 9.82
N ALA A 55 28.12 -8.11 10.46
CA ALA A 55 27.63 -7.93 11.85
C ALA A 55 26.14 -8.31 12.03
N HIS A 56 25.37 -8.29 10.94
CA HIS A 56 23.96 -8.66 10.88
C HIS A 56 23.72 -10.08 10.40
N GLN A 57 24.63 -10.63 9.58
CA GLN A 57 24.57 -12.02 9.13
C GLN A 57 24.64 -13.00 10.31
N ALA A 58 25.45 -12.72 11.33
CA ALA A 58 25.56 -13.55 12.53
C ALA A 58 24.24 -13.65 13.33
N ALA A 59 23.37 -12.65 13.26
CA ALA A 59 22.04 -12.66 13.88
C ALA A 59 20.98 -13.37 13.02
N LEU A 60 21.29 -13.60 11.73
CA LEU A 60 20.46 -14.33 10.77
C LEU A 60 20.87 -15.81 10.65
N SER A 61 22.08 -16.17 11.10
CA SER A 61 22.50 -17.55 11.23
C SER A 61 21.52 -18.34 12.12
N PRO A 62 21.10 -19.54 11.72
CA PRO A 62 20.31 -20.40 12.59
C PRO A 62 21.12 -20.71 13.84
N ALA A 63 20.50 -20.57 15.02
CA ALA A 63 21.09 -21.10 16.24
C ALA A 63 21.32 -22.60 16.03
N THR A 64 22.56 -23.05 16.19
CA THR A 64 22.98 -24.46 16.13
C THR A 64 22.46 -25.23 17.34
N GLY A 65 21.15 -25.32 17.48
CA GLY A 65 20.45 -26.10 18.50
C GLY A 65 19.21 -26.76 17.88
N ASP A 66 19.06 -28.06 18.17
CA ASP A 66 18.12 -29.06 17.63
C ASP A 66 16.61 -28.75 17.75
N ASN A 67 16.16 -27.54 17.43
CA ASN A 67 14.75 -27.15 17.39
C ASN A 67 14.42 -26.29 16.16
N GLN A 68 15.04 -26.58 15.01
CA GLN A 68 14.54 -26.05 13.76
C GLN A 68 13.29 -26.86 13.39
N PRO A 69 12.07 -26.26 13.32
CA PRO A 69 10.90 -26.98 12.89
C PRO A 69 11.20 -27.60 11.52
N SER A 70 10.86 -28.87 11.38
CA SER A 70 11.04 -29.61 10.14
C SER A 70 10.50 -28.79 8.98
N ALA A 71 11.10 -28.89 7.80
CA ALA A 71 10.54 -28.23 6.61
C ALA A 71 9.07 -28.63 6.36
N ALA A 72 8.62 -29.77 6.92
CA ALA A 72 7.24 -30.23 6.92
C ALA A 72 6.30 -29.46 7.88
N ASP A 73 6.82 -28.77 8.90
CA ASP A 73 6.04 -28.02 9.91
C ASP A 73 5.94 -26.52 9.59
N ARG A 74 6.59 -26.05 8.52
CA ARG A 74 6.51 -24.65 8.11
C ARG A 74 5.23 -24.44 7.29
N PRO A 75 4.39 -23.44 7.62
CA PRO A 75 3.27 -23.09 6.75
C PRO A 75 3.82 -22.70 5.38
N ALA A 76 3.20 -23.24 4.33
CA ALA A 76 3.57 -22.90 2.96
C ALA A 76 3.45 -21.37 2.75
N PRO A 77 4.44 -20.74 2.09
CA PRO A 77 4.42 -19.30 1.86
C PRO A 77 3.18 -18.89 1.07
N PRO A 78 2.70 -17.64 1.25
CA PRO A 78 1.59 -17.11 0.46
C PRO A 78 1.98 -17.04 -1.03
N LEU A 79 0.98 -17.18 -1.90
CA LEU A 79 1.16 -17.11 -3.35
C LEU A 79 1.74 -15.75 -3.79
N PRO A 80 2.90 -15.71 -4.47
CA PRO A 80 3.47 -14.48 -5.01
C PRO A 80 2.54 -13.75 -5.99
N PRO A 81 2.62 -12.41 -6.12
CA PRO A 81 1.72 -11.61 -6.97
C PRO A 81 1.64 -12.06 -8.43
N HIS A 82 2.76 -12.44 -9.03
CA HIS A 82 2.79 -12.90 -10.42
C HIS A 82 2.09 -14.26 -10.60
N LEU A 83 2.22 -15.18 -9.63
CA LEU A 83 1.50 -16.45 -9.64
C LEU A 83 0.01 -16.26 -9.32
N LYS A 84 -0.35 -15.27 -8.50
CA LYS A 84 -1.75 -14.85 -8.27
C LYS A 84 -2.39 -14.32 -9.56
N ALA A 85 -1.68 -13.50 -10.33
CA ALA A 85 -2.15 -13.03 -11.63
C ALA A 85 -2.34 -14.18 -12.65
N MET A 86 -1.38 -15.10 -12.72
CA MET A 86 -1.49 -16.30 -13.57
C MET A 86 -2.66 -17.18 -13.17
N THR A 87 -2.84 -17.38 -11.86
CA THR A 87 -3.96 -18.12 -11.28
C THR A 87 -5.31 -17.50 -11.69
N ASN A 88 -5.44 -16.17 -11.60
CA ASN A 88 -6.64 -15.48 -12.04
C ASN A 88 -6.92 -15.66 -13.55
N GLN A 89 -5.87 -15.71 -14.38
CA GLN A 89 -6.02 -15.98 -15.82
C GLN A 89 -6.51 -17.41 -16.09
N LEU A 90 -6.04 -18.41 -15.33
CA LEU A 90 -6.51 -19.80 -15.45
C LEU A 90 -7.99 -19.93 -15.06
N LEU A 91 -8.43 -19.22 -14.01
CA LEU A 91 -9.83 -19.21 -13.61
C LEU A 91 -10.72 -18.55 -14.68
N LEU A 92 -10.25 -17.45 -15.28
CA LEU A 92 -10.94 -16.78 -16.38
C LEU A 92 -11.00 -17.61 -17.67
N SER A 93 -10.04 -18.53 -17.89
CA SER A 93 -10.06 -19.45 -19.04
C SER A 93 -10.97 -20.67 -18.83
N GLY A 94 -11.62 -20.78 -17.66
CA GLY A 94 -12.58 -21.83 -17.34
C GLY A 94 -12.02 -22.98 -16.51
N MET A 95 -10.80 -22.87 -15.97
CA MET A 95 -10.27 -23.85 -15.02
C MET A 95 -11.02 -23.76 -13.69
N SER A 96 -11.28 -24.90 -13.03
CA SER A 96 -12.00 -24.89 -11.75
C SER A 96 -11.13 -24.40 -10.58
N LYS A 97 -11.76 -23.90 -9.51
CA LYS A 97 -11.07 -23.48 -8.27
C LYS A 97 -10.21 -24.60 -7.70
N ASP A 98 -10.72 -25.83 -7.70
CA ASP A 98 -10.03 -27.01 -7.14
C ASP A 98 -8.77 -27.38 -7.96
N GLN A 99 -8.86 -27.30 -9.29
CA GLN A 99 -7.72 -27.56 -10.18
C GLN A 99 -6.60 -26.54 -9.98
N VAL A 100 -6.97 -25.27 -9.89
CA VAL A 100 -6.05 -24.16 -9.64
C VAL A 100 -5.42 -24.27 -8.25
N ALA A 101 -6.23 -24.52 -7.21
CA ALA A 101 -5.73 -24.69 -5.84
C ALA A 101 -4.76 -25.88 -5.74
N ALA A 102 -5.08 -27.00 -6.40
CA ALA A 102 -4.19 -28.16 -6.47
C ALA A 102 -2.86 -27.84 -7.18
N ALA A 103 -2.89 -27.09 -8.28
CA ALA A 103 -1.68 -26.67 -8.99
C ALA A 103 -0.80 -25.75 -8.13
N VAL A 104 -1.40 -24.79 -7.43
CA VAL A 104 -0.66 -23.89 -6.54
C VAL A 104 -0.06 -24.63 -5.34
N ALA A 105 -0.81 -25.56 -4.76
CA ALA A 105 -0.32 -26.39 -3.66
C ALA A 105 0.83 -27.33 -4.10
N ALA A 106 0.80 -27.84 -5.33
CA ALA A 106 1.87 -28.65 -5.90
C ALA A 106 3.20 -27.88 -6.03
N GLU A 107 3.13 -26.56 -6.23
CA GLU A 107 4.29 -25.66 -6.24
C GLU A 107 4.73 -25.22 -4.82
N GLY A 108 4.09 -25.74 -3.77
CA GLY A 108 4.45 -25.48 -2.38
C GLY A 108 3.96 -24.14 -1.84
N TYR A 109 2.96 -23.52 -2.46
CA TYR A 109 2.36 -22.27 -2.00
C TYR A 109 0.98 -22.49 -1.37
N THR A 110 0.58 -21.57 -0.50
CA THR A 110 -0.81 -21.43 -0.08
C THR A 110 -1.53 -20.39 -0.91
N TYR A 111 -2.73 -20.70 -1.35
CA TYR A 111 -3.63 -19.76 -2.00
C TYR A 111 -4.93 -19.69 -1.21
N ALA A 112 -5.16 -18.56 -0.56
CA ALA A 112 -6.44 -18.26 0.06
C ALA A 112 -7.53 -18.37 -1.02
N GLU A 113 -8.63 -19.03 -0.68
CA GLU A 113 -9.73 -19.45 -1.54
C GLU A 113 -9.82 -18.67 -2.88
N PRO A 114 -9.56 -19.32 -4.04
CA PRO A 114 -9.61 -18.67 -5.34
C PRO A 114 -10.92 -17.93 -5.54
N LEU A 115 -10.88 -16.73 -6.12
CA LEU A 115 -12.10 -16.10 -6.63
C LEU A 115 -12.67 -16.95 -7.78
N SER A 116 -13.99 -17.00 -7.92
CA SER A 116 -14.62 -17.61 -9.08
C SER A 116 -14.41 -16.77 -10.34
N GLY A 117 -14.57 -17.35 -11.52
CA GLY A 117 -14.53 -16.61 -12.78
C GLY A 117 -15.52 -15.44 -12.80
N ASP A 118 -16.74 -15.66 -12.30
CA ASP A 118 -17.77 -14.60 -12.20
C ASP A 118 -17.36 -13.48 -11.24
N GLU A 119 -16.70 -13.79 -10.12
CA GLU A 119 -16.16 -12.79 -9.19
C GLU A 119 -15.01 -12.01 -9.82
N LEU A 120 -14.14 -12.65 -10.61
CA LEU A 120 -13.06 -11.96 -11.32
C LEU A 120 -13.60 -11.02 -12.40
N VAL A 121 -14.60 -11.45 -13.18
CA VAL A 121 -15.27 -10.60 -14.18
C VAL A 121 -15.99 -9.43 -13.51
N HIS A 122 -16.64 -9.68 -12.37
CA HIS A 122 -17.31 -8.64 -11.60
C HIS A 122 -16.31 -7.63 -11.04
N ASN A 123 -15.22 -8.06 -10.41
CA ASN A 123 -14.16 -7.17 -9.92
C ASN A 123 -13.55 -6.33 -11.05
N ALA A 124 -13.29 -6.94 -12.22
CA ALA A 124 -12.77 -6.24 -13.39
C ALA A 124 -13.72 -5.15 -13.89
N LYS A 125 -15.03 -5.39 -13.91
CA LYS A 125 -16.04 -4.39 -14.30
C LYS A 125 -15.97 -3.13 -13.43
N PHE A 126 -15.70 -3.29 -12.14
CA PHE A 126 -15.64 -2.21 -11.16
C PHE A 126 -14.21 -1.73 -10.87
N ALA A 127 -13.21 -2.24 -11.59
CA ALA A 127 -11.79 -1.99 -11.35
C ALA A 127 -11.35 -2.22 -9.89
N ILE A 128 -11.99 -3.18 -9.19
CA ILE A 128 -11.63 -3.53 -7.82
C ILE A 128 -10.29 -4.27 -7.82
N ASN A 129 -9.33 -3.71 -7.09
CA ASN A 129 -8.06 -4.34 -6.83
C ASN A 129 -8.20 -5.34 -5.67
N THR A 130 -7.63 -6.54 -5.82
CA THR A 130 -7.60 -7.57 -4.78
C THR A 130 -6.18 -7.78 -4.24
N ALA A 131 -5.31 -6.79 -4.42
CA ALA A 131 -3.97 -6.77 -3.90
C ALA A 131 -3.97 -6.69 -2.37
N GLU A 132 -3.15 -7.50 -1.73
CA GLU A 132 -2.88 -7.42 -0.30
C GLU A 132 -2.14 -6.12 0.04
N ALA A 133 -2.17 -5.69 1.30
CA ALA A 133 -1.49 -4.46 1.73
C ALA A 133 0.02 -4.50 1.39
N SER A 134 0.66 -5.66 1.53
CA SER A 134 2.08 -5.85 1.20
C SER A 134 2.41 -5.70 -0.29
N GLU A 135 1.41 -5.75 -1.17
CA GLU A 135 1.57 -5.59 -2.62
C GLU A 135 1.51 -4.10 -3.03
N TYR A 136 1.19 -3.18 -2.11
CA TYR A 136 1.20 -1.74 -2.41
C TYR A 136 2.58 -1.12 -2.19
N HIS A 137 3.12 -0.57 -3.27
CA HIS A 137 4.32 0.26 -3.25
C HIS A 137 3.91 1.73 -3.39
N ILE A 138 3.62 2.36 -2.25
CA ILE A 138 3.23 3.77 -2.20
C ILE A 138 4.48 4.64 -2.28
N ASP A 139 4.67 5.26 -3.44
CA ASP A 139 5.72 6.25 -3.63
C ASP A 139 5.32 7.56 -2.93
N LEU A 140 6.02 7.88 -1.85
CA LEU A 140 5.84 9.13 -1.10
C LEU A 140 6.67 10.29 -1.69
N GLY A 141 7.45 10.04 -2.74
CA GLY A 141 8.19 11.04 -3.51
C GLY A 141 9.03 12.00 -2.65
N ALA A 142 9.00 13.28 -3.01
CA ALA A 142 9.74 14.32 -2.30
C ALA A 142 9.28 14.51 -0.85
N SER A 143 8.04 14.11 -0.51
CA SER A 143 7.52 14.22 0.86
C SER A 143 8.26 13.30 1.83
N ALA A 144 8.77 12.15 1.38
CA ALA A 144 9.60 11.27 2.18
C ALA A 144 10.97 11.87 2.53
N LEU A 145 11.51 12.78 1.71
CA LEU A 145 12.86 13.35 1.92
C LEU A 145 12.95 14.26 3.15
N THR A 146 11.81 14.72 3.67
CA THR A 146 11.76 15.68 4.78
C THR A 146 11.15 15.10 6.06
N ALA A 147 10.64 13.87 6.01
CA ALA A 147 9.99 13.21 7.14
C ALA A 147 10.95 12.22 7.83
N PRO A 148 10.85 12.00 9.16
CA PRO A 148 11.51 10.90 9.83
C PRO A 148 11.12 9.56 9.20
N ILE A 149 12.09 8.65 9.07
CA ILE A 149 11.90 7.38 8.35
C ILE A 149 10.85 6.49 9.01
N GLU A 150 10.74 6.51 10.34
CA GLU A 150 9.74 5.77 11.09
C GLU A 150 8.33 6.24 10.72
N GLY A 151 8.14 7.56 10.58
CA GLY A 151 6.86 8.13 10.15
C GLY A 151 6.52 7.80 8.71
N VAL A 152 7.52 7.68 7.83
CA VAL A 152 7.33 7.26 6.43
C VAL A 152 6.84 5.82 6.34
N ILE A 153 7.46 4.90 7.09
CA ILE A 153 7.08 3.49 7.11
C ILE A 153 5.66 3.32 7.67
N GLU A 154 5.36 4.01 8.77
CA GLU A 154 4.03 3.95 9.38
C GLU A 154 2.96 4.44 8.41
N VAL A 155 3.17 5.59 7.77
CA VAL A 155 2.25 6.14 6.76
C VAL A 155 2.05 5.17 5.60
N GLN A 156 3.12 4.56 5.09
CA GLN A 156 3.02 3.57 4.02
C GLN A 156 2.19 2.36 4.45
N GLN A 157 2.43 1.81 5.63
CA GLN A 157 1.71 0.64 6.14
C GLN A 157 0.23 0.92 6.33
N VAL A 158 -0.15 2.04 6.98
CA VAL A 158 -1.56 2.35 7.25
C VAL A 158 -2.31 2.73 5.98
N ALA A 159 -1.63 3.37 5.02
CA ALA A 159 -2.19 3.70 3.72
C ALA A 159 -2.35 2.47 2.81
N ALA A 160 -1.40 1.54 2.84
CA ALA A 160 -1.49 0.28 2.12
C ALA A 160 -2.60 -0.63 2.70
N ASP A 161 -2.74 -0.68 4.02
CA ASP A 161 -3.85 -1.36 4.69
C ASP A 161 -5.20 -0.77 4.26
N PHE A 162 -5.31 0.57 4.25
CA PHE A 162 -6.51 1.25 3.76
C PHE A 162 -6.79 0.88 2.29
N ALA A 163 -5.80 1.03 1.41
CA ALA A 163 -5.96 0.81 -0.03
C ALA A 163 -6.35 -0.63 -0.35
N SER A 164 -5.75 -1.61 0.32
CA SER A 164 -6.13 -3.02 0.24
C SER A 164 -7.59 -3.23 0.67
N LYS A 165 -7.98 -2.74 1.85
CA LYS A 165 -9.35 -2.93 2.38
C LYS A 165 -10.43 -2.34 1.48
N VAL A 166 -10.16 -1.21 0.83
CA VAL A 166 -11.12 -0.59 -0.09
C VAL A 166 -10.94 -1.00 -1.55
N GLY A 167 -9.99 -1.88 -1.84
CA GLY A 167 -9.70 -2.37 -3.19
C GLY A 167 -9.22 -1.32 -4.18
N LEU A 168 -8.51 -0.28 -3.72
CA LEU A 168 -8.04 0.82 -4.57
C LEU A 168 -6.99 0.35 -5.60
N PRO A 169 -7.07 0.75 -6.87
CA PRO A 169 -5.97 0.54 -7.79
C PRO A 169 -4.68 1.23 -7.30
N ALA A 170 -3.53 0.57 -7.40
CA ALA A 170 -2.26 1.10 -6.88
C ALA A 170 -1.92 2.53 -7.37
N PRO A 171 -2.11 2.91 -8.65
CA PRO A 171 -1.88 4.30 -9.09
C PRO A 171 -2.80 5.30 -8.40
N MET A 172 -4.05 4.92 -8.12
CA MET A 172 -5.01 5.76 -7.41
C MET A 172 -4.65 5.88 -5.93
N ALA A 173 -4.25 4.79 -5.29
CA ALA A 173 -3.76 4.79 -3.92
C ALA A 173 -2.53 5.71 -3.78
N ASN A 174 -1.56 5.61 -4.68
CA ASN A 174 -0.37 6.47 -4.67
C ASN A 174 -0.72 7.95 -4.80
N GLY A 175 -1.53 8.30 -5.80
CA GLY A 175 -1.97 9.69 -5.99
C GLY A 175 -2.77 10.24 -4.82
N LEU A 176 -3.65 9.42 -4.21
CA LEU A 176 -4.43 9.80 -3.04
C LEU A 176 -3.53 10.06 -1.82
N VAL A 177 -2.62 9.15 -1.52
CA VAL A 177 -1.76 9.23 -0.33
C VAL A 177 -0.80 10.41 -0.43
N GLN A 178 -0.16 10.58 -1.59
CA GLN A 178 0.69 11.73 -1.85
C GLN A 178 -0.09 13.03 -1.64
N LYS A 179 -1.29 13.14 -2.21
CA LYS A 179 -2.12 14.33 -2.09
C LYS A 179 -2.59 14.61 -0.65
N VAL A 180 -2.90 13.56 0.13
CA VAL A 180 -3.24 13.67 1.56
C VAL A 180 -2.07 14.25 2.35
N ILE A 181 -0.84 13.77 2.10
CA ILE A 181 0.38 14.24 2.78
C ILE A 181 0.67 15.70 2.40
N GLU A 182 0.69 16.01 1.11
CA GLU A 182 0.91 17.38 0.60
C GLU A 182 -0.09 18.38 1.21
N THR A 183 -1.37 17.98 1.26
CA THR A 183 -2.43 18.83 1.83
C THR A 183 -2.25 19.01 3.33
N GLY A 184 -2.00 17.94 4.08
CA GLY A 184 -1.77 18.03 5.52
C GLY A 184 -0.55 18.91 5.87
N GLN A 185 0.53 18.79 5.09
CA GLN A 185 1.71 19.65 5.25
C GLN A 185 1.41 21.11 4.90
N ALA A 186 0.63 21.39 3.86
CA ALA A 186 0.24 22.74 3.50
C ALA A 186 -0.65 23.37 4.58
N VAL A 187 -1.70 22.66 5.01
CA VAL A 187 -2.67 23.13 6.00
C VAL A 187 -2.03 23.36 7.38
N SER A 188 -1.07 22.52 7.78
CA SER A 188 -0.38 22.68 9.07
C SER A 188 0.49 23.94 9.16
N ARG A 189 0.89 24.51 8.02
CA ARG A 189 1.68 25.75 7.93
C ARG A 189 0.81 27.01 7.76
N MET A 190 -0.49 26.87 7.58
CA MET A 190 -1.42 27.98 7.41
C MET A 190 -1.80 28.62 8.74
N SER A 191 -1.99 29.94 8.74
CA SER A 191 -2.69 30.62 9.85
C SER A 191 -4.16 30.20 9.89
N ASP A 192 -4.85 30.42 11.00
CA ASP A 192 -6.28 30.06 11.11
C ASP A 192 -7.17 30.89 10.15
N ALA A 193 -6.76 32.12 9.85
CA ALA A 193 -7.39 32.94 8.82
C ALA A 193 -7.22 32.31 7.43
N ASP A 194 -6.00 31.86 7.10
CA ASP A 194 -5.71 31.22 5.82
C ASP A 194 -6.43 29.88 5.67
N LYS A 195 -6.52 29.08 6.75
CA LYS A 195 -7.30 27.83 6.75
C LYS A 195 -8.77 28.08 6.42
N THR A 196 -9.35 29.17 6.96
CA THR A 196 -10.74 29.55 6.69
C THR A 196 -10.92 29.92 5.22
N ILE A 197 -10.03 30.74 4.65
CA ILE A 197 -10.06 31.13 3.23
C ILE A 197 -9.87 29.89 2.33
N TRP A 198 -8.94 29.02 2.69
CA TRP A 198 -8.68 27.78 1.96
C TRP A 198 -9.92 26.87 1.96
N ALA A 199 -10.54 26.63 3.12
CA ALA A 199 -11.75 25.80 3.23
C ALA A 199 -12.92 26.35 2.40
N GLN A 200 -13.10 27.67 2.36
CA GLN A 200 -14.09 28.32 1.49
C GLN A 200 -13.78 28.10 0.00
N SER A 201 -12.52 28.24 -0.40
CA SER A 201 -12.07 27.97 -1.77
C SER A 201 -12.32 26.51 -2.17
N GLN A 202 -12.03 25.56 -1.29
CA GLN A 202 -12.31 24.15 -1.55
C GLN A 202 -13.80 23.87 -1.65
N THR A 203 -14.62 24.47 -0.79
CA THR A 203 -16.09 24.36 -0.86
C THR A 203 -16.61 24.88 -2.21
N ALA A 204 -16.08 26.00 -2.69
CA ALA A 204 -16.41 26.53 -4.01
C ALA A 204 -15.96 25.59 -5.16
N GLN A 205 -14.80 24.94 -5.02
CA GLN A 205 -14.34 23.91 -5.97
C GLN A 205 -15.28 22.70 -6.00
N LEU A 206 -15.70 22.20 -4.84
CA LEU A 206 -16.68 21.11 -4.74
C LEU A 206 -18.00 21.49 -5.41
N GLY A 207 -18.48 22.72 -5.21
CA GLY A 207 -19.67 23.23 -5.91
C GLY A 207 -19.52 23.23 -7.43
N ARG A 208 -18.32 23.49 -7.96
CA ARG A 208 -18.04 23.40 -9.41
C ARG A 208 -17.99 21.95 -9.91
N ILE A 209 -17.47 21.02 -9.12
CA ILE A 209 -17.36 19.60 -9.48
C ILE A 209 -18.75 18.94 -9.46
N PHE A 210 -19.48 19.08 -8.35
CA PHE A 210 -20.74 18.37 -8.10
C PHE A 210 -21.99 19.12 -8.54
N LYS A 211 -21.88 20.39 -8.92
CA LYS A 211 -22.94 21.27 -9.46
C LYS A 211 -24.06 21.65 -8.49
N THR A 212 -24.47 20.78 -7.58
CA THR A 212 -25.53 21.05 -6.61
C THR A 212 -25.12 20.69 -5.18
N PRO A 213 -25.70 21.35 -4.16
CA PRO A 213 -25.49 20.99 -2.75
C PRO A 213 -25.89 19.54 -2.44
N GLU A 214 -26.97 19.05 -3.05
CA GLU A 214 -27.46 17.68 -2.87
C GLU A 214 -26.42 16.66 -3.35
N ALA A 215 -25.76 16.91 -4.48
CA ALA A 215 -24.71 16.05 -5.00
C ALA A 215 -23.47 16.04 -4.10
N VAL A 216 -23.09 17.19 -3.51
CA VAL A 216 -22.01 17.25 -2.51
C VAL A 216 -22.38 16.46 -1.24
N ASN A 217 -23.62 16.56 -0.79
CA ASN A 217 -24.10 15.80 0.37
C ASN A 217 -24.13 14.29 0.11
N GLN A 218 -24.54 13.87 -1.09
CA GLN A 218 -24.49 12.46 -1.50
C GLN A 218 -23.05 11.95 -1.58
N ALA A 219 -22.13 12.75 -2.13
CA ALA A 219 -20.70 12.44 -2.16
C ALA A 219 -20.12 12.25 -0.75
N ARG A 220 -20.50 13.12 0.20
CA ARG A 220 -20.12 12.97 1.62
C ARG A 220 -20.68 11.70 2.24
N ALA A 221 -21.97 11.41 2.01
CA ALA A 221 -22.59 10.18 2.50
C ALA A 221 -21.91 8.91 1.96
N ASN A 222 -21.41 8.94 0.71
CA ASN A 222 -20.62 7.87 0.16
C ASN A 222 -19.27 7.75 0.91
N ILE A 223 -18.54 8.84 1.12
CA ILE A 223 -17.27 8.80 1.88
C ILE A 223 -17.50 8.25 3.31
N ASP A 224 -18.57 8.69 3.98
CA ASP A 224 -18.92 8.20 5.32
C ASP A 224 -19.22 6.70 5.33
N TRP A 225 -19.90 6.20 4.29
CA TRP A 225 -20.13 4.75 4.12
C TRP A 225 -18.80 4.00 3.93
N LEU A 226 -17.89 4.53 3.12
CA LEU A 226 -16.56 3.93 2.90
C LEU A 226 -15.78 3.82 4.21
N PHE A 227 -15.69 4.92 4.96
CA PHE A 227 -14.95 4.93 6.23
C PHE A 227 -15.56 3.98 7.26
N LYS A 228 -16.89 3.90 7.33
CA LYS A 228 -17.55 2.89 8.18
C LYS A 228 -17.27 1.45 7.74
N SER A 229 -17.15 1.21 6.43
CA SER A 229 -16.88 -0.13 5.89
C SER A 229 -15.45 -0.61 6.17
N VAL A 230 -14.50 0.32 6.25
CA VAL A 230 -13.09 0.04 6.59
C VAL A 230 -12.91 -0.21 8.10
N GLY A 231 -13.77 0.39 8.93
CA GLY A 231 -13.66 0.35 10.38
C GLY A 231 -12.56 1.27 10.92
N ASP A 232 -12.00 0.92 12.07
CA ASP A 232 -10.90 1.68 12.68
C ASP A 232 -9.64 1.55 11.83
N ASN A 233 -9.26 2.64 11.17
CA ASN A 233 -8.06 2.71 10.34
C ASN A 233 -7.34 4.05 10.55
N ALA A 234 -6.05 3.98 10.86
CA ALA A 234 -5.24 5.15 11.21
C ALA A 234 -5.09 6.15 10.07
N PHE A 235 -5.12 5.69 8.80
CA PHE A 235 -5.05 6.58 7.65
C PHE A 235 -6.33 7.43 7.51
N VAL A 236 -7.51 6.83 7.76
CA VAL A 236 -8.79 7.58 7.81
C VAL A 236 -8.75 8.64 8.92
N THR A 237 -8.31 8.27 10.12
CA THR A 237 -8.16 9.20 11.24
C THR A 237 -7.21 10.34 10.90
N ALA A 238 -6.07 10.05 10.25
CA ALA A 238 -5.11 11.06 9.82
C ALA A 238 -5.70 12.03 8.77
N MET A 239 -6.44 11.51 7.78
CA MET A 239 -7.12 12.34 6.77
C MET A 239 -8.15 13.29 7.39
N GLN A 240 -8.90 12.81 8.39
CA GLN A 240 -9.88 13.62 9.12
C GLN A 240 -9.19 14.72 9.95
N ALA A 241 -8.10 14.38 10.64
CA ALA A 241 -7.39 15.29 11.53
C ALA A 241 -6.59 16.38 10.78
N ASN A 242 -6.00 16.04 9.63
CA ASN A 242 -5.10 16.96 8.91
C ASN A 242 -5.81 17.91 7.92
N GLY A 243 -7.14 17.84 7.82
CA GLY A 243 -7.95 18.67 6.93
C GLY A 243 -7.93 18.25 5.45
N SER A 244 -7.24 17.17 5.08
CA SER A 244 -7.15 16.71 3.69
C SER A 244 -8.51 16.33 3.07
N LEU A 245 -9.51 15.95 3.87
CA LEU A 245 -10.87 15.73 3.37
C LEU A 245 -11.57 16.98 2.85
N SER A 246 -11.06 18.16 3.19
CA SER A 246 -11.55 19.40 2.60
C SER A 246 -10.94 19.66 1.22
N ASP A 247 -9.83 19.02 0.83
CA ASP A 247 -9.27 19.17 -0.51
C ASP A 247 -10.20 18.54 -1.56
N ALA A 248 -10.55 19.32 -2.58
CA ALA A 248 -11.55 18.92 -3.56
C ALA A 248 -11.14 17.68 -4.39
N LEU A 249 -9.84 17.46 -4.61
CA LEU A 249 -9.34 16.28 -5.33
C LEU A 249 -9.41 15.04 -4.46
N VAL A 250 -8.96 15.12 -3.20
CA VAL A 250 -9.08 14.02 -2.22
C VAL A 250 -10.55 13.64 -2.04
N PHE A 251 -11.40 14.63 -1.79
CA PHE A 251 -12.84 14.42 -1.59
C PHE A 251 -13.51 13.78 -2.80
N SER A 252 -13.31 14.33 -4.00
CA SER A 252 -13.95 13.79 -5.21
C SER A 252 -13.45 12.39 -5.56
N THR A 253 -12.16 12.10 -5.37
CA THR A 253 -11.59 10.76 -5.56
C THR A 253 -12.24 9.75 -4.62
N LEU A 254 -12.29 10.05 -3.32
CA LEU A 254 -12.92 9.17 -2.32
C LEU A 254 -14.43 9.01 -2.55
N ALA A 255 -15.13 10.08 -2.92
CA ALA A 255 -16.57 10.03 -3.20
C ALA A 255 -16.90 9.14 -4.40
N ASN A 256 -16.15 9.29 -5.49
CA ASN A 256 -16.34 8.49 -6.70
C ASN A 256 -15.97 7.03 -6.46
N TRP A 257 -14.83 6.78 -5.79
CA TRP A 257 -14.42 5.43 -5.44
C TRP A 257 -15.42 4.74 -4.52
N SER A 258 -15.92 5.45 -3.50
CA SER A 258 -16.93 4.92 -2.60
C SER A 258 -18.24 4.58 -3.31
N ALA A 259 -18.71 5.44 -4.22
CA ALA A 259 -19.90 5.15 -5.01
C ALA A 259 -19.73 3.86 -5.83
N ASN A 260 -18.58 3.72 -6.49
CA ASN A 260 -18.21 2.53 -7.26
C ASN A 260 -18.13 1.27 -6.37
N LEU A 261 -17.49 1.37 -5.20
CA LEU A 261 -17.37 0.25 -4.26
C LEU A 261 -18.73 -0.16 -3.68
N LYS A 262 -19.63 0.79 -3.45
CA LYS A 262 -20.99 0.51 -3.00
C LYS A 262 -21.79 -0.24 -4.07
N GLU A 263 -21.73 0.20 -5.32
CA GLU A 263 -22.38 -0.49 -6.44
C GLU A 263 -21.79 -1.90 -6.65
N TRP A 264 -20.46 -2.03 -6.55
CA TRP A 264 -19.78 -3.34 -6.55
C TRP A 264 -20.33 -4.24 -5.44
N SER A 265 -20.38 -3.75 -4.20
CA SER A 265 -20.86 -4.53 -3.05
C SER A 265 -22.31 -4.98 -3.24
N GLU A 266 -23.18 -4.10 -3.72
CA GLU A 266 -24.61 -4.37 -3.94
C GLU A 266 -24.85 -5.38 -5.08
N SER A 267 -23.99 -5.39 -6.09
CA SER A 267 -24.11 -6.27 -7.26
C SER A 267 -23.29 -7.57 -7.19
N HIS A 268 -22.57 -7.80 -6.09
CA HIS A 268 -21.61 -8.91 -5.96
C HIS A 268 -22.27 -10.30 -6.13
N PRO A 269 -21.72 -11.21 -6.95
CA PRO A 269 -22.32 -12.52 -7.25
C PRO A 269 -22.64 -13.36 -6.02
N SER A 270 -21.75 -13.37 -5.02
CA SER A 270 -21.91 -14.15 -3.78
C SER A 270 -23.11 -13.75 -2.91
N ARG A 271 -23.73 -12.58 -3.16
CA ARG A 271 -24.94 -12.15 -2.44
C ARG A 271 -26.24 -12.68 -3.05
N LYS A 272 -26.23 -13.11 -4.32
CA LYS A 272 -27.45 -13.56 -5.02
C LYS A 272 -28.01 -14.90 -4.52
N GLY A 273 -27.25 -15.67 -3.72
CA GLY A 273 -27.67 -16.96 -3.17
C GLY A 273 -28.09 -16.97 -1.69
N LYS A 274 -28.10 -15.83 -1.00
CA LYS A 274 -28.43 -15.75 0.45
C LYS A 274 -29.79 -15.11 0.74
N SER A 275 -30.52 -14.72 -0.30
CA SER A 275 -31.90 -14.25 -0.23
C SER A 275 -32.85 -15.37 -0.68
N SER A 276 -32.97 -16.41 0.13
CA SER A 276 -33.98 -17.47 -0.02
C SER A 276 -34.40 -17.96 1.35
#